data_AF-A0A2E0M430-F1
#
_entry.id   AF-A0A2E0M430-F1
#
_cell.length_a   1.000
_cell.length_b   1.000
_cell.length_c   1.000
_cell.angle_alpha   90.00
_cell.angle_beta   90.00
_cell.angle_gamma   90.00
#
_symmetry.space_group_name_H-M   'P 1'
#
loop_
_entity.id
_entity.type
_entity.pdbx_description
1 polymer ?
#
loop_
_entity_poly.entity_id
_entity_poly.type
_entity_poly.pdbx_seq_one_letter_code
_entity_poly.pdbx_strand_id
1 'polypeptide(L)'
;MAHIESEFERHEPCENCGSSDAKAIYSDGHSFCFVCHTRTSGNEETNHNHAMSTNVQIQGSAQRLQKRGITEQTCQKYKVFRDGELLRFYYFTSDGILQGAKVKTKQKDFYYEGTTTDTLFGQHLFPSSGKRIIVYEGELDCCSGWEAMSGWPHVSLPHGAASAKKDIQKQIPLFQGYEEIVLFFDGDEAGRKAAEDAA
;
A
#
# COMPACT_ATOMS: atom_id res chain seq x y z
N MET A 1 -5.17 27.89 -6.22
CA MET A 1 -5.95 27.06 -7.17
C MET A 1 -7.10 26.47 -6.39
N ALA A 2 -8.32 26.56 -6.90
CA ALA A 2 -9.51 26.10 -6.18
C ALA A 2 -9.42 24.58 -5.98
N HIS A 3 -9.44 24.13 -4.73
CA HIS A 3 -9.74 22.75 -4.40
C HIS A 3 -11.15 22.48 -4.91
N ILE A 4 -11.31 21.62 -5.91
CA ILE A 4 -12.62 21.05 -6.20
C ILE A 4 -12.75 19.89 -5.21
N GLU A 5 -13.28 20.21 -4.04
CA GLU A 5 -13.68 19.21 -3.05
C GLU A 5 -14.94 18.51 -3.59
N SER A 6 -14.87 17.19 -3.78
CA SER A 6 -16.08 16.39 -3.97
C SER A 6 -16.72 16.22 -2.59
N GLU A 7 -17.83 16.90 -2.34
CA GLU A 7 -18.56 16.81 -1.08
C GLU A 7 -19.44 15.57 -1.09
N PHE A 8 -19.50 14.90 0.06
CA PHE A 8 -20.46 13.83 0.28
C PHE A 8 -21.89 14.39 0.24
N GLU A 9 -22.76 13.81 -0.58
CA GLU A 9 -24.16 14.23 -0.65
C GLU A 9 -25.05 13.36 0.24
N ARG A 10 -25.04 12.04 0.02
CA ARG A 10 -25.95 11.09 0.69
C ARG A 10 -25.52 9.64 0.54
N HIS A 11 -26.13 8.80 1.35
CA HIS A 11 -26.11 7.35 1.20
C HIS A 11 -27.31 6.84 0.39
N GLU A 12 -27.10 5.79 -0.39
CA GLU A 12 -28.09 5.07 -1.20
C GLU A 12 -27.92 3.54 -1.03
N PRO A 13 -28.94 2.75 -1.41
CA PRO A 13 -28.78 1.30 -1.57
C PRO A 13 -27.75 0.95 -2.65
N CYS A 14 -26.96 -0.09 -2.40
CA CYS A 14 -26.01 -0.63 -3.37
C CYS A 14 -26.66 -1.74 -4.18
N GLU A 15 -26.80 -1.52 -5.49
CA GLU A 15 -27.34 -2.53 -6.42
C GLU A 15 -26.44 -3.76 -6.58
N ASN A 16 -25.13 -3.63 -6.32
CA ASN A 16 -24.17 -4.71 -6.53
C ASN A 16 -24.13 -5.72 -5.37
N CYS A 17 -24.23 -5.24 -4.12
CA CYS A 17 -24.18 -6.12 -2.94
C CYS A 17 -25.47 -6.16 -2.11
N GLY A 18 -26.49 -5.39 -2.50
CA GLY A 18 -27.78 -5.35 -1.80
C GLY A 18 -27.76 -4.60 -0.45
N SER A 19 -26.66 -3.91 -0.11
CA SER A 19 -26.65 -3.06 1.08
C SER A 19 -27.68 -1.94 0.96
N SER A 20 -28.34 -1.59 2.07
CA SER A 20 -29.37 -0.55 2.13
C SER A 20 -28.83 0.88 2.06
N ASP A 21 -27.60 1.11 2.51
CA ASP A 21 -27.10 2.45 2.83
C ASP A 21 -25.58 2.59 2.69
N ALA A 22 -24.87 1.56 2.21
CA ALA A 22 -23.41 1.64 2.11
C ALA A 22 -22.90 2.38 0.86
N LYS A 23 -23.74 2.72 -0.12
CA LYS A 23 -23.31 3.43 -1.33
C LYS A 23 -23.34 4.94 -1.06
N ALA A 24 -22.19 5.60 -0.98
CA ALA A 24 -22.11 7.05 -0.91
C ALA A 24 -22.11 7.67 -2.31
N ILE A 25 -22.87 8.75 -2.47
CA ILE A 25 -22.90 9.61 -3.66
C ILE A 25 -22.18 10.93 -3.33
N TYR A 26 -21.33 11.38 -4.25
CA TYR A 26 -20.57 12.61 -4.13
C TYR A 26 -21.01 13.65 -5.16
N SER A 27 -20.73 14.92 -4.87
CA SER A 27 -21.19 16.07 -5.67
C SER A 27 -20.65 16.13 -7.10
N ASP A 28 -19.57 15.41 -7.39
CA ASP A 28 -19.00 15.24 -8.75
C ASP A 28 -19.64 14.06 -9.52
N GLY A 29 -20.67 13.43 -8.93
CA GLY A 29 -21.44 12.34 -9.51
C GLY A 29 -20.79 10.96 -9.38
N HIS A 30 -19.60 10.83 -8.79
CA HIS A 30 -19.03 9.50 -8.53
C HIS A 30 -19.73 8.85 -7.32
N SER A 31 -19.70 7.52 -7.26
CA SER A 31 -20.19 6.78 -6.10
C SER A 31 -19.19 5.75 -5.61
N PHE A 32 -19.20 5.47 -4.31
CA PHE A 32 -18.40 4.41 -3.70
C PHE A 32 -19.22 3.64 -2.67
N CYS A 33 -19.25 2.31 -2.77
CA CYS A 33 -19.88 1.46 -1.77
C CYS A 33 -18.88 0.99 -0.71
N PHE A 34 -19.11 1.34 0.56
CA PHE A 34 -18.25 0.95 1.69
C PHE A 34 -18.33 -0.54 2.07
N VAL A 35 -19.27 -1.31 1.49
CA VAL A 35 -19.39 -2.76 1.74
C VAL A 35 -18.69 -3.59 0.67
N CYS A 36 -18.98 -3.34 -0.60
CA CYS A 36 -18.43 -4.13 -1.71
C CYS A 36 -17.34 -3.42 -2.51
N HIS A 37 -16.98 -2.20 -2.10
CA HIS A 37 -15.96 -1.35 -2.72
C HIS A 37 -16.20 -1.07 -4.22
N THR A 38 -17.44 -1.22 -4.68
CA THR A 38 -17.84 -0.88 -6.05
C THR A 38 -17.85 0.63 -6.19
N ARG A 39 -17.10 1.15 -7.19
CA ARG A 39 -17.02 2.57 -7.52
C ARG A 39 -17.61 2.81 -8.91
N THR A 40 -18.43 3.85 -9.06
CA THR A 40 -18.87 4.35 -10.37
C THR A 40 -18.24 5.71 -10.63
N SER A 41 -17.81 5.94 -11.87
CA SER A 41 -17.29 7.23 -12.31
C SER A 41 -18.42 8.27 -12.40
N GLY A 42 -18.11 9.53 -12.09
CA GLY A 42 -19.04 10.66 -12.23
C GLY A 42 -19.13 11.20 -13.66
N ASN A 43 -19.92 12.28 -13.84
CA ASN A 43 -20.21 12.89 -15.15
C ASN A 43 -19.04 13.72 -15.72
N GLU A 44 -18.00 13.93 -14.94
CA GLU A 44 -16.77 14.55 -15.41
C GLU A 44 -15.67 13.49 -15.31
N GLU A 45 -14.92 13.28 -16.40
CA GLU A 45 -13.59 12.68 -16.34
C GLU A 45 -12.68 13.65 -15.56
N THR A 46 -12.86 13.70 -14.24
CA THR A 46 -11.95 14.40 -13.35
C THR A 46 -10.66 13.58 -13.34
N ASN A 47 -9.77 13.93 -14.28
CA ASN A 47 -8.35 13.70 -14.13
C ASN A 47 -7.92 14.38 -12.83
N HIS A 48 -8.00 13.65 -11.72
CA HIS A 48 -7.35 14.01 -10.46
C HIS A 48 -5.83 13.94 -10.67
N ASN A 49 -5.29 14.83 -11.51
CA ASN A 49 -3.88 15.17 -11.48
C ASN A 49 -3.66 16.05 -10.25
N HIS A 50 -3.74 15.44 -9.07
CA HIS A 50 -2.92 15.92 -7.97
C HIS A 50 -1.48 15.73 -8.44
N ALA A 51 -0.94 16.75 -9.08
CA ALA A 51 0.49 16.88 -9.29
C ALA A 51 1.11 17.06 -7.90
N MET A 52 1.24 15.96 -7.17
CA MET A 52 2.09 15.87 -6.01
C MET A 52 3.50 16.21 -6.48
N SER A 53 4.25 16.92 -5.64
CA SER A 53 5.66 17.23 -5.88
C SER A 53 6.38 15.97 -6.38
N THR A 54 6.74 15.96 -7.66
CA THR A 54 7.46 14.84 -8.32
C THR A 54 8.89 14.71 -7.83
N ASN A 55 9.38 15.69 -7.06
CA ASN A 55 10.72 15.73 -6.51
C ASN A 55 10.73 15.19 -5.07
N VAL A 56 10.43 13.91 -4.90
CA VAL A 56 10.51 13.23 -3.61
C VAL A 56 11.97 13.12 -3.23
N GLN A 57 12.30 13.57 -2.01
CA GLN A 57 13.63 13.45 -1.45
C GLN A 57 13.59 12.58 -0.21
N ILE A 58 14.66 11.82 0.03
CA ILE A 58 14.79 11.04 1.25
C ILE A 58 15.00 12.00 2.43
N GLN A 59 14.05 11.98 3.34
CA GLN A 59 14.04 12.65 4.63
C GLN A 59 14.18 11.66 5.79
N GLY A 60 14.76 12.13 6.88
CA GLY A 60 15.02 11.33 8.07
C GLY A 60 16.20 10.37 7.90
N SER A 61 16.35 9.47 8.87
CA SER A 61 17.38 8.43 8.86
C SER A 61 16.87 7.12 9.44
N ALA A 62 17.55 6.01 9.13
CA ALA A 62 17.27 4.73 9.76
C ALA A 62 17.52 4.84 11.27
N GLN A 63 16.59 4.30 12.05
CA GLN A 63 16.72 4.18 13.50
C GLN A 63 16.08 2.87 13.95
N ARG A 64 16.62 2.26 15.01
CA ARG A 64 16.07 1.04 15.58
C ARG A 64 14.64 1.27 16.10
N LEU A 65 13.68 0.45 15.66
CA LEU A 65 12.30 0.46 16.16
C LEU A 65 12.16 -0.53 17.33
N GLN A 66 12.58 -0.10 18.53
CA GLN A 66 12.67 -0.97 19.72
C GLN A 66 11.37 -1.73 20.04
N LYS A 67 10.22 -1.03 20.04
CA LYS A 67 8.90 -1.64 20.33
C LYS A 67 8.45 -2.70 19.32
N ARG A 68 9.09 -2.76 18.15
CA ARG A 68 8.82 -3.71 17.07
C ARG A 68 9.91 -4.75 16.90
N GLY A 69 11.00 -4.65 17.67
CA GLY A 69 12.15 -5.54 17.53
C GLY A 69 12.95 -5.35 16.23
N ILE A 70 12.69 -4.31 15.44
CA ILE A 70 13.36 -4.10 14.14
C ILE A 70 14.65 -3.29 14.34
N THR A 71 15.77 -3.81 13.84
CA THR A 71 17.09 -3.20 13.91
C THR A 71 17.23 -2.01 12.97
N GLU A 72 18.19 -1.12 13.28
CA GLU A 72 18.54 -0.01 12.40
C GLU A 72 19.03 -0.50 11.02
N GLN A 73 19.72 -1.64 10.97
CA GLN A 73 20.18 -2.24 9.71
C GLN A 73 19.02 -2.62 8.79
N THR A 74 17.96 -3.24 9.34
CA THR A 74 16.75 -3.55 8.58
C THR A 74 16.03 -2.30 8.14
N CYS A 75 15.89 -1.30 9.03
CA CYS A 75 15.36 0.01 8.66
C CYS A 75 16.16 0.67 7.53
N GLN A 76 17.49 0.55 7.55
CA GLN A 76 18.37 1.07 6.50
C GLN A 76 18.23 0.33 5.18
N LYS A 77 18.06 -1.00 5.22
CA LYS A 77 17.85 -1.86 4.06
C LYS A 77 16.54 -1.51 3.36
N TYR A 78 15.43 -1.44 4.11
CA TYR A 78 14.10 -1.17 3.58
C TYR A 78 13.75 0.30 3.43
N LYS A 79 14.66 1.21 3.79
CA LYS A 79 14.42 2.66 3.80
C LYS A 79 13.18 3.01 4.63
N VAL A 80 13.12 2.47 5.85
CA VAL A 80 12.13 2.83 6.88
C VAL A 80 12.76 3.84 7.81
N PHE A 81 12.51 5.12 7.57
CA PHE A 81 13.26 6.21 8.22
C PHE A 81 12.40 6.99 9.21
N ARG A 82 13.05 7.43 10.29
CA ARG A 82 12.49 8.35 11.26
C ARG A 82 12.80 9.77 10.83
N ASP A 83 11.77 10.59 10.70
CA ASP A 83 11.87 12.02 10.41
C ASP A 83 11.13 12.79 11.51
N GLY A 84 11.85 13.15 12.57
CA GLY A 84 11.26 13.63 13.82
C GLY A 84 10.29 12.61 14.44
N GLU A 85 9.02 12.98 14.54
CA GLU A 85 7.95 12.12 15.05
C GLU A 85 7.31 11.25 13.96
N LEU A 86 7.66 11.46 12.69
CA LEU A 86 7.13 10.72 11.54
C LEU A 86 7.95 9.46 11.27
N LEU A 87 7.27 8.43 10.78
CA LEU A 87 7.89 7.24 10.23
C LEU A 87 7.57 7.15 8.73
N ARG A 88 8.60 7.10 7.90
CA ARG A 88 8.49 7.14 6.44
C ARG A 88 8.89 5.79 5.86
N PHE A 89 8.05 5.23 4.99
CA PHE A 89 8.29 4.01 4.23
C PHE A 89 8.48 4.38 2.76
N TYR A 90 9.71 4.32 2.26
CA TYR A 90 10.00 4.73 0.89
C TYR A 90 9.69 3.64 -0.12
N TYR A 91 9.05 4.06 -1.22
CA TYR A 91 8.69 3.21 -2.36
C TYR A 91 9.55 3.57 -3.56
N PHE A 92 9.93 2.55 -4.32
CA PHE A 92 10.82 2.65 -5.45
C PHE A 92 10.25 1.89 -6.64
N THR A 93 10.58 2.31 -7.85
CA THR A 93 10.35 1.51 -9.05
C THR A 93 11.13 0.19 -8.97
N SER A 94 10.83 -0.76 -9.85
CA SER A 94 11.60 -2.01 -9.98
C SER A 94 13.10 -1.78 -10.18
N ASP A 95 13.46 -0.66 -10.82
CA ASP A 95 14.84 -0.28 -11.12
C ASP A 95 15.50 0.52 -9.99
N GLY A 96 14.83 0.68 -8.85
CA GLY A 96 15.37 1.35 -7.67
C GLY A 96 15.28 2.88 -7.72
N ILE A 97 14.42 3.45 -8.56
CA ILE A 97 14.18 4.90 -8.62
C ILE A 97 13.15 5.28 -7.55
N LEU A 98 13.45 6.27 -6.71
CA LEU A 98 12.55 6.74 -5.66
C LEU A 98 11.26 7.32 -6.24
N GLN A 99 10.11 6.80 -5.82
CA GLN A 99 8.78 7.23 -6.28
C GLN A 99 8.04 8.06 -5.24
N GLY A 100 8.16 7.70 -3.96
CA GLY A 100 7.34 8.27 -2.91
C GLY A 100 7.62 7.71 -1.54
N ALA A 101 6.89 8.22 -0.56
CA ALA A 101 6.92 7.74 0.80
C ALA A 101 5.49 7.64 1.35
N LYS A 102 5.16 6.49 1.93
CA LYS A 102 4.03 6.40 2.83
C LYS A 102 4.49 6.87 4.20
N VAL A 103 3.81 7.86 4.74
CA VAL A 103 4.18 8.49 6.01
C VAL A 103 3.16 8.13 7.06
N LYS A 104 3.67 7.69 8.22
CA LYS A 104 2.89 7.34 9.40
C LYS A 104 3.15 8.34 10.51
N THR A 105 2.07 8.94 11.02
CA THR A 105 2.11 9.83 12.17
C THR A 105 2.16 9.06 13.49
N LYS A 106 2.43 9.75 14.60
CA LYS A 106 2.37 9.18 15.94
C LYS A 106 0.96 8.69 16.31
N GLN A 107 -0.05 9.38 15.77
CA GLN A 107 -1.48 9.07 15.90
C GLN A 107 -1.90 7.85 15.06
N LYS A 108 -0.96 7.29 14.28
CA LYS A 108 -1.18 6.18 13.33
C LYS A 108 -2.03 6.57 12.11
N ASP A 109 -2.07 7.85 11.77
CA ASP A 109 -2.62 8.30 10.49
C ASP A 109 -1.58 8.05 9.40
N PHE A 110 -2.08 7.76 8.20
CA PHE A 110 -1.26 7.50 7.03
C PHE A 110 -1.58 8.48 5.92
N TYR A 111 -0.54 8.98 5.26
CA TYR A 111 -0.67 9.74 4.03
C TYR A 111 0.50 9.40 3.10
N TYR A 112 0.39 9.75 1.82
CA TYR A 112 1.38 9.43 0.82
C TYR A 112 1.97 10.71 0.23
N GLU A 113 3.30 10.77 0.12
CA GLU A 113 4.04 11.85 -0.53
C GLU A 113 4.67 11.31 -1.83
N GLY A 114 4.58 12.07 -2.91
CA GLY A 114 5.18 11.71 -4.20
C GLY A 114 4.24 11.07 -5.21
N THR A 115 4.77 10.19 -6.05
CA THR A 115 4.00 9.48 -7.06
C THR A 115 3.50 8.15 -6.50
N THR A 116 2.22 7.86 -6.72
CA THR A 116 1.60 6.60 -6.34
C THR A 116 2.43 5.43 -6.83
N THR A 117 2.65 4.44 -5.97
CA THR A 117 3.43 3.27 -6.31
C THR A 117 2.57 2.19 -6.98
N ASP A 118 3.11 1.58 -8.02
CA ASP A 118 2.58 0.34 -8.58
C ASP A 118 3.35 -0.89 -8.10
N THR A 119 4.52 -0.70 -7.47
CA THR A 119 5.41 -1.76 -6.94
C THR A 119 5.12 -2.07 -5.47
N LEU A 120 5.55 -3.26 -5.03
CA LEU A 120 5.51 -3.67 -3.63
C LEU A 120 6.62 -2.98 -2.83
N PHE A 121 6.37 -2.80 -1.54
CA PHE A 121 7.38 -2.31 -0.62
C PHE A 121 8.56 -3.28 -0.59
N GLY A 122 9.79 -2.77 -0.74
CA GLY A 122 11.01 -3.57 -0.74
C GLY A 122 11.27 -4.38 -2.03
N GLN A 123 10.40 -4.32 -3.05
CA GLN A 123 10.54 -5.09 -4.29
C GLN A 123 11.91 -4.92 -4.97
N HIS A 124 12.38 -3.68 -5.10
CA HIS A 124 13.66 -3.31 -5.72
C HIS A 124 14.90 -3.88 -5.00
N LEU A 125 14.75 -4.43 -3.78
CA LEU A 125 15.84 -4.99 -3.00
C LEU A 125 16.18 -6.43 -3.39
N PHE A 126 15.32 -7.07 -4.17
CA PHE A 126 15.38 -8.50 -4.44
C PHE A 126 15.35 -8.81 -5.94
N PRO A 127 15.88 -9.97 -6.36
CA PRO A 127 15.78 -10.42 -7.75
C PRO A 127 14.32 -10.54 -8.20
N SER A 128 14.10 -10.55 -9.51
CA SER A 128 12.77 -10.80 -10.09
C SER A 128 12.45 -12.30 -10.26
N SER A 129 13.32 -13.19 -9.79
CA SER A 129 13.09 -14.64 -9.82
C SER A 129 13.75 -15.36 -8.64
N GLY A 130 13.23 -16.54 -8.29
CA GLY A 130 13.77 -17.35 -7.20
C GLY A 130 12.83 -18.47 -6.75
N LYS A 131 13.18 -19.14 -5.65
CA LYS A 131 12.34 -20.24 -5.12
C LYS A 131 11.09 -19.73 -4.42
N ARG A 132 11.22 -18.68 -3.61
CA ARG A 132 10.12 -18.19 -2.76
C ARG A 132 10.18 -16.68 -2.63
N ILE A 133 9.01 -16.05 -2.63
CA ILE A 133 8.80 -14.66 -2.20
C ILE A 133 7.69 -14.61 -1.16
N ILE A 134 7.85 -13.78 -0.12
CA ILE A 134 6.86 -13.64 0.96
C ILE A 134 6.29 -12.24 0.92
N VAL A 135 4.96 -12.14 0.77
CA VAL A 135 4.21 -10.89 0.67
C VAL A 135 3.42 -10.66 1.96
N TYR A 136 3.73 -9.58 2.66
CA TYR A 136 3.07 -9.18 3.89
C TYR A 136 1.97 -8.13 3.61
N GLU A 137 1.03 -7.99 4.52
CA GLU A 137 0.01 -6.94 4.41
C GLU A 137 0.60 -5.54 4.63
N GLY A 138 1.48 -5.38 5.62
CA GLY A 138 2.07 -4.10 6.01
C GLY A 138 3.59 -4.04 5.96
N GLU A 139 4.14 -2.83 5.87
CA GLU A 139 5.58 -2.58 5.72
C GLU A 139 6.39 -3.00 6.96
N LEU A 140 5.80 -2.83 8.15
CA LEU A 140 6.42 -3.24 9.40
C LEU A 140 6.47 -4.76 9.55
N ASP A 141 5.43 -5.47 9.09
CA ASP A 141 5.40 -6.94 9.16
C ASP A 141 6.39 -7.55 8.18
N CYS A 142 6.57 -6.93 7.01
CA CYS A 142 7.67 -7.25 6.09
C CYS A 142 9.05 -7.09 6.76
N CYS A 143 9.29 -5.96 7.44
CA CYS A 143 10.53 -5.74 8.17
C CYS A 143 10.74 -6.77 9.30
N SER A 144 9.69 -7.09 10.05
CA SER A 144 9.72 -8.12 11.10
C SER A 144 9.98 -9.52 10.53
N GLY A 145 9.40 -9.83 9.37
CA GLY A 145 9.67 -11.08 8.66
C GLY A 145 11.14 -11.21 8.26
N TRP A 146 11.75 -10.13 7.77
CA TRP A 146 13.18 -10.10 7.44
C TRP A 146 14.08 -10.29 8.67
N GLU A 147 13.72 -9.68 9.81
CA GLU A 147 14.42 -9.89 11.09
C GLU A 147 14.33 -11.34 11.56
N ALA A 148 13.15 -11.96 11.44
CA ALA A 148 12.92 -13.33 11.88
C ALA A 148 13.61 -14.37 10.97
N MET A 149 13.64 -14.11 9.66
CA MET A 149 14.18 -15.03 8.67
C MET A 149 14.79 -14.26 7.51
N SER A 150 16.09 -13.98 7.62
CA SER A 150 16.84 -13.45 6.48
C SER A 150 17.08 -14.53 5.41
N GLY A 151 17.26 -14.11 4.15
CA GLY A 151 17.62 -14.99 3.04
C GLY A 151 16.55 -15.17 1.96
N TRP A 152 15.29 -14.85 2.27
CA TRP A 152 14.22 -14.78 1.28
C TRP A 152 13.90 -13.32 0.90
N PRO A 153 13.29 -13.08 -0.27
CA PRO A 153 12.60 -11.84 -0.58
C PRO A 153 11.37 -11.63 0.32
N HIS A 154 11.39 -10.56 1.11
CA HIS A 154 10.24 -10.11 1.89
C HIS A 154 9.76 -8.77 1.31
N VAL A 155 8.49 -8.70 0.94
CA VAL A 155 7.85 -7.50 0.37
C VAL A 155 6.51 -7.28 1.04
N SER A 156 5.91 -6.09 0.93
CA SER A 156 4.53 -5.89 1.41
C SER A 156 3.65 -5.15 0.41
N LEU A 157 2.35 -5.30 0.60
CA LEU A 157 1.36 -4.53 -0.14
C LEU A 157 1.53 -3.03 0.14
N PRO A 158 1.45 -2.17 -0.89
CA PRO A 158 1.50 -0.73 -0.70
C PRO A 158 0.21 -0.17 -0.08
N HIS A 159 -0.94 -0.76 -0.43
CA HIS A 159 -2.27 -0.23 -0.11
C HIS A 159 -3.07 -1.12 0.86
N GLY A 160 -2.44 -2.13 1.47
CA GLY A 160 -3.06 -3.02 2.47
C GLY A 160 -4.12 -3.99 1.92
N ALA A 161 -4.79 -4.71 2.81
CA ALA A 161 -5.72 -5.80 2.49
C ALA A 161 -6.80 -5.43 1.46
N ALA A 162 -7.42 -4.25 1.58
CA ALA A 162 -8.52 -3.82 0.72
C ALA A 162 -8.14 -3.72 -0.78
N SER A 163 -6.86 -3.52 -1.09
CA SER A 163 -6.33 -3.42 -2.45
C SER A 163 -5.44 -4.60 -2.84
N ALA A 164 -5.34 -5.62 -1.99
CA ALA A 164 -4.42 -6.75 -2.18
C ALA A 164 -4.53 -7.38 -3.57
N LYS A 165 -5.75 -7.73 -4.01
CA LYS A 165 -6.01 -8.29 -5.34
C LYS A 165 -5.46 -7.41 -6.47
N LYS A 166 -5.70 -6.10 -6.40
CA LYS A 166 -5.25 -5.15 -7.44
C LYS A 166 -3.73 -5.01 -7.45
N ASP A 167 -3.12 -4.91 -6.27
CA ASP A 167 -1.67 -4.78 -6.13
C ASP A 167 -0.96 -6.05 -6.60
N ILE A 168 -1.48 -7.23 -6.24
CA ILE A 168 -0.92 -8.52 -6.68
C ILE A 168 -1.07 -8.71 -8.20
N GLN A 169 -2.21 -8.33 -8.79
CA GLN A 169 -2.42 -8.41 -10.23
C GLN A 169 -1.39 -7.59 -11.03
N LYS A 170 -1.03 -6.40 -10.55
CA LYS A 170 0.02 -5.58 -11.19
C LYS A 170 1.40 -6.24 -11.14
N GLN A 171 1.60 -7.13 -10.17
CA GLN A 171 2.87 -7.78 -9.88
C GLN A 171 2.96 -9.21 -10.44
N ILE A 172 1.99 -9.65 -11.24
CA ILE A 172 2.05 -10.93 -11.96
C ILE A 172 3.40 -11.12 -12.69
N PRO A 173 3.97 -10.13 -13.40
CA PRO A 173 5.27 -10.30 -14.06
C PRO A 173 6.43 -10.59 -13.10
N LEU A 174 6.40 -10.04 -11.88
CA LEU A 174 7.36 -10.35 -10.83
C LEU A 174 7.15 -11.78 -10.32
N PHE A 175 5.91 -12.11 -10.00
CA PHE A 175 5.55 -13.37 -9.36
C PHE A 175 5.75 -14.59 -10.26
N GLN A 176 5.63 -14.43 -11.59
CA GLN A 176 5.96 -15.47 -12.55
C GLN A 176 7.43 -15.94 -12.49
N GLY A 177 8.33 -15.12 -11.94
CA GLY A 177 9.72 -15.51 -11.73
C GLY A 177 9.95 -16.40 -10.51
N TYR A 178 8.93 -16.60 -9.66
CA TYR A 178 9.06 -17.33 -8.40
C TYR A 178 8.33 -18.68 -8.42
N GLU A 179 8.93 -19.72 -7.83
CA GLU A 179 8.30 -21.05 -7.72
C GLU A 179 7.16 -21.06 -6.68
N GLU A 180 7.29 -20.28 -5.61
CA GLU A 180 6.33 -20.20 -4.51
C GLU A 180 6.10 -18.74 -4.08
N ILE A 181 4.83 -18.37 -3.93
CA ILE A 181 4.40 -17.07 -3.44
C ILE A 181 3.65 -17.29 -2.13
N VAL A 182 4.19 -16.75 -1.05
CA VAL A 182 3.57 -16.86 0.28
C VAL A 182 2.83 -15.55 0.59
N LEU A 183 1.51 -15.59 0.65
CA LEU A 183 0.69 -14.47 1.12
C LEU A 183 0.57 -14.57 2.65
N PHE A 184 1.30 -13.71 3.36
CA PHE A 184 1.38 -13.66 4.81
C PHE A 184 0.68 -12.41 5.35
N PHE A 185 -0.65 -12.37 5.17
CA PHE A 185 -1.51 -11.26 5.60
C PHE A 185 -2.01 -11.45 7.03
N ASP A 186 -2.71 -10.45 7.57
CA ASP A 186 -3.20 -10.50 8.94
C ASP A 186 -4.18 -11.67 9.14
N GLY A 187 -4.13 -12.28 10.32
CA GLY A 187 -4.94 -13.45 10.68
C GLY A 187 -6.40 -13.13 11.00
N ASP A 188 -6.85 -11.91 10.72
CA ASP A 188 -8.23 -11.48 10.91
C ASP A 188 -9.10 -11.74 9.66
N GLU A 189 -10.38 -11.37 9.74
CA GLU A 189 -11.33 -11.60 8.64
C GLU A 189 -10.94 -10.86 7.36
N ALA A 190 -10.42 -9.63 7.49
CA ALA A 190 -10.04 -8.81 6.34
C ALA A 190 -8.78 -9.35 5.66
N GLY A 191 -7.76 -9.71 6.43
CA GLY A 191 -6.51 -10.27 5.91
C GLY A 191 -6.73 -11.65 5.27
N ARG A 192 -7.55 -12.52 5.88
CA ARG A 192 -7.93 -13.81 5.27
C ARG A 192 -8.66 -13.63 3.95
N LYS A 193 -9.67 -12.76 3.91
CA LYS A 193 -10.42 -12.47 2.69
C LYS A 193 -9.51 -11.89 1.61
N ALA A 194 -8.59 -10.99 1.98
CA ALA A 194 -7.62 -10.42 1.04
C ALA A 194 -6.66 -11.48 0.47
N ALA A 195 -6.23 -12.45 1.27
CA ALA A 195 -5.38 -13.55 0.81
C ALA A 195 -6.14 -14.47 -0.16
N GLU A 196 -7.39 -14.80 0.16
CA GLU A 196 -8.28 -15.58 -0.72
C GLU A 196 -8.59 -14.84 -2.03
N ASP A 197 -8.87 -13.53 -1.97
CA ASP A 197 -9.18 -12.71 -3.14
C ASP A 197 -7.97 -12.47 -4.07
N ALA A 198 -6.75 -12.56 -3.53
CA ALA A 198 -5.50 -12.28 -4.23
C ALA A 198 -4.78 -13.54 -4.76
N ALA A 199 -5.12 -14.73 -4.26
CA ALA A 199 -4.63 -16.01 -4.75
C ALA A 199 -5.24 -16.39 -6.10
#